data_AF-A0A3A4X8S8-F1
#
_entry.id   AF-A0A3A4X8S8-F1
#
_cell.length_a   1.000
_cell.length_b   1.000
_cell.length_c   1.000
_cell.angle_alpha   90.00
_cell.angle_beta   90.00
_cell.angle_gamma   90.00
#
_symmetry.space_group_name_H-M   'P 1'
#
loop_
_entity.id
_entity.type
_entity.pdbx_description
1 polymer ?
#
loop_
_entity_poly.entity_id
_entity_poly.type
_entity_poly.pdbx_seq_one_letter_code
_entity_poly.pdbx_strand_id
1 'polypeptide(L)'
;MQDDEFRKEAERLLGLDEVDIYAYLVAEDGLFDAGGRRAKGMQLFRSHISTLQSLLCSKYVKEGTRGIGNKVDLAVLLATALVGAPKLVDIPLIPLAVLVVKIGLDEFCGAATENRGK
;
A
#
# COMPACT_ATOMS: atom_id res chain seq x y z
N MET A 1 12.57 7.55 -15.75
CA MET A 1 13.54 6.61 -15.15
C MET A 1 13.04 6.04 -13.82
N GLN A 2 12.70 6.86 -12.81
CA GLN A 2 12.15 6.33 -11.53
C GLN A 2 10.73 5.77 -11.68
N ASP A 3 9.87 6.41 -12.49
CA ASP A 3 8.51 5.93 -12.77
C ASP A 3 8.47 4.56 -13.46
N ASP A 4 9.42 4.26 -14.36
CA ASP A 4 9.49 2.96 -15.05
C ASP A 4 9.85 1.81 -14.11
N GLU A 5 10.70 2.07 -13.11
CA GLU A 5 11.09 1.07 -12.11
C GLU A 5 9.94 0.78 -11.14
N PHE A 6 9.27 1.83 -10.68
CA PHE A 6 8.07 1.72 -9.84
C PHE A 6 6.94 0.97 -10.54
N ARG A 7 6.75 1.22 -11.84
CA ARG A 7 5.74 0.53 -12.65
C ARG A 7 6.03 -0.97 -12.78
N LYS A 8 7.27 -1.34 -13.09
CA LYS A 8 7.69 -2.76 -13.19
C LYS A 8 7.54 -3.50 -11.87
N GLU A 9 7.93 -2.86 -10.77
CA GLU A 9 7.80 -3.48 -9.45
C GLU A 9 6.32 -3.62 -9.04
N ALA A 10 5.49 -2.60 -9.31
CA ALA A 10 4.05 -2.69 -9.10
C ALA A 10 3.40 -3.80 -9.94
N GLU A 11 3.76 -3.93 -11.23
CA GLU A 11 3.32 -5.01 -12.10
C GLU A 11 3.68 -6.39 -11.54
N ARG A 12 4.93 -6.56 -11.12
CA ARG A 12 5.42 -7.81 -10.51
C ARG A 12 4.63 -8.17 -9.26
N LEU A 13 4.46 -7.22 -8.34
CA LEU A 13 3.78 -7.43 -7.06
C LEU A 13 2.27 -7.63 -7.21
N LEU A 14 1.62 -6.96 -8.17
CA LEU A 14 0.19 -7.15 -8.46
C LEU A 14 -0.13 -8.59 -8.90
N GLY A 15 0.85 -9.30 -9.48
CA GLY A 15 0.76 -10.71 -9.84
C GLY A 15 0.87 -11.69 -8.66
N LEU A 16 1.24 -11.24 -7.46
CA LEU A 16 1.38 -12.09 -6.27
C LEU A 16 0.09 -12.11 -5.44
N ASP A 17 -0.04 -13.08 -4.54
CA ASP A 17 -1.11 -13.06 -3.53
C ASP A 17 -0.85 -11.97 -2.48
N GLU A 18 -1.92 -11.42 -1.88
CA GLU A 18 -1.81 -10.36 -0.87
C GLU A 18 -0.88 -10.77 0.29
N VAL A 19 -0.98 -12.02 0.72
CA VAL A 19 -0.18 -12.59 1.80
C VAL A 19 1.32 -12.52 1.50
N ASP A 20 1.72 -12.70 0.24
CA ASP A 20 3.11 -12.65 -0.17
C ASP A 20 3.65 -11.23 -0.21
N ILE A 21 2.81 -10.24 -0.53
CA ILE A 21 3.22 -8.84 -0.63
C ILE A 21 3.58 -8.28 0.74
N TYR A 22 2.96 -8.75 1.83
CA TYR A 22 3.38 -8.35 3.18
C TYR A 22 4.86 -8.64 3.44
N ALA A 23 5.42 -9.73 2.90
CA ALA A 23 6.85 -10.02 3.09
C ALA A 23 7.76 -8.94 2.51
N TYR A 24 7.31 -8.21 1.48
CA TYR A 24 8.04 -7.12 0.83
C TYR A 24 7.94 -5.79 1.57
N LEU A 25 7.15 -5.70 2.65
CA LEU A 25 7.17 -4.54 3.55
C LEU A 25 8.33 -4.59 4.56
N VAL A 26 9.00 -5.73 4.67
CA VAL A 26 10.11 -5.95 5.59
C VAL A 26 11.39 -5.95 4.76
N ALA A 27 12.36 -5.12 5.15
CA ALA A 27 13.66 -5.09 4.49
C ALA A 27 14.40 -6.44 4.63
N GLU A 28 15.23 -6.76 3.64
CA GLU A 28 15.87 -8.09 3.49
C GLU A 28 17.02 -8.35 4.49
N ASP A 29 17.31 -7.40 5.37
CA ASP A 29 18.48 -7.30 6.22
C ASP A 29 18.45 -8.12 7.52
N GLY A 30 17.53 -9.10 7.67
CA GLY A 30 17.79 -10.17 8.65
C GLY A 30 16.68 -11.14 9.07
N LEU A 31 17.17 -12.29 9.59
CA LEU A 31 16.63 -13.29 10.56
C LEU A 31 15.26 -13.94 10.35
N PHE A 32 14.39 -13.38 9.52
CA PHE A 32 13.06 -13.93 9.30
C PHE A 32 13.05 -14.89 8.12
N ASP A 33 12.52 -16.09 8.34
CA ASP A 33 12.08 -16.95 7.26
C ASP A 33 10.90 -16.30 6.49
N ALA A 34 10.46 -16.94 5.40
CA ALA A 34 9.38 -16.41 4.58
C ALA A 34 8.08 -16.16 5.40
N GLY A 35 7.77 -17.02 6.38
CA GLY A 35 6.60 -16.87 7.24
C GLY A 35 6.72 -15.68 8.20
N GLY A 36 7.88 -15.53 8.83
CA GLY A 36 8.20 -14.42 9.73
C GLY A 36 8.12 -13.07 9.03
N ARG A 37 8.61 -12.97 7.78
CA ARG A 37 8.51 -11.73 6.98
C ARG A 37 7.05 -11.36 6.69
N ARG A 38 6.23 -12.34 6.28
CA ARG A 38 4.79 -12.10 6.05
C ARG A 38 4.09 -11.61 7.32
N ALA A 39 4.32 -12.26 8.47
CA ALA A 39 3.71 -11.89 9.74
C ALA A 39 4.14 -10.48 10.19
N LYS A 40 5.45 -10.17 10.08
CA LYS A 40 5.98 -8.87 10.42
C LYS A 40 5.46 -7.77 9.50
N GLY A 41 5.39 -8.04 8.20
CA GLY A 41 4.82 -7.13 7.20
C GLY A 41 3.35 -6.82 7.47
N MET A 42 2.56 -7.84 7.81
CA MET A 42 1.16 -7.64 8.21
C MET A 42 1.03 -6.78 9.46
N GLN A 43 1.92 -6.97 10.45
CA GLN A 43 1.97 -6.12 11.63
C GLN A 43 2.31 -4.66 11.28
N LEU A 44 3.31 -4.44 10.41
CA LEU A 44 3.69 -3.11 9.92
C LEU A 44 2.56 -2.42 9.17
N PHE A 45 1.87 -3.14 8.29
CA PHE A 45 0.73 -2.63 7.56
C PHE A 45 -0.38 -2.18 8.51
N ARG A 46 -0.74 -3.04 9.48
CA ARG A 46 -1.78 -2.75 10.48
C ARG A 46 -1.43 -1.56 11.36
N SER A 47 -0.17 -1.41 11.79
CA SER A 47 0.22 -0.28 12.63
C SER A 47 0.17 1.07 11.89
N HIS A 48 0.24 1.06 10.56
CA HIS A 48 0.19 2.26 9.73
C HIS A 48 -1.16 2.49 9.04
N ILE A 49 -2.13 1.60 9.24
CA ILE A 49 -3.42 1.65 8.54
C ILE A 49 -4.13 2.99 8.69
N SER A 50 -4.18 3.54 9.91
CA SER A 50 -4.82 4.83 10.19
C SER A 50 -4.09 5.99 9.51
N THR A 51 -2.76 5.95 9.44
CA THR A 51 -1.95 6.95 8.72
C THR A 51 -2.22 6.87 7.22
N LEU A 52 -2.21 5.67 6.66
CA LEU A 52 -2.48 5.42 5.23
C LEU A 52 -3.89 5.86 4.86
N GLN A 53 -4.90 5.54 5.67
CA GLN A 53 -6.27 5.99 5.46
C GLN A 53 -6.36 7.52 5.47
N SER A 54 -5.71 8.19 6.42
CA SER A 54 -5.71 9.65 6.48
C SER A 54 -5.09 10.29 5.24
N LEU A 55 -3.98 9.74 4.75
CA LEU A 55 -3.24 10.25 3.60
C LEU A 55 -3.96 9.96 2.27
N LEU A 56 -4.51 8.76 2.12
CA LEU A 56 -5.03 8.28 0.84
C LEU A 56 -6.54 8.51 0.70
N CYS A 57 -7.34 8.24 1.74
CA CYS A 57 -8.79 8.21 1.59
C CYS A 57 -9.41 9.60 1.40
N SER A 58 -8.87 10.62 2.07
CA SER A 58 -9.37 12.00 1.93
C SER A 58 -9.22 12.55 0.51
N LYS A 59 -8.15 12.14 -0.18
CA LYS A 59 -7.79 12.58 -1.53
C LYS A 59 -8.41 11.68 -2.60
N TYR A 60 -8.18 10.37 -2.53
CA TYR A 60 -8.49 9.45 -3.62
C TYR A 60 -9.93 8.92 -3.62
N VAL A 61 -10.66 8.97 -2.48
CA VAL A 61 -12.11 8.71 -2.46
C VAL A 61 -12.89 9.93 -2.96
N LYS A 62 -12.44 11.15 -2.65
CA LYS A 62 -13.13 12.39 -3.06
C LYS A 62 -12.86 12.77 -4.51
N GLU A 63 -11.61 12.68 -4.95
CA GLU A 63 -11.23 13.01 -6.33
C GLU A 63 -11.64 11.89 -7.30
N GLY A 64 -11.98 10.71 -6.77
CA GLY A 64 -12.43 9.57 -7.53
C GLY A 64 -11.29 9.04 -8.40
N THR A 65 -10.76 7.89 -8.04
CA THR A 65 -9.94 7.06 -8.94
C THR A 65 -10.71 6.54 -10.16
N ARG A 66 -11.93 7.05 -10.41
CA ARG A 66 -12.89 6.73 -11.47
C ARG A 66 -12.34 6.85 -12.89
N GLY A 67 -11.11 7.34 -13.09
CA GLY A 67 -10.43 7.38 -14.38
C GLY A 67 -9.20 6.46 -14.50
N ILE A 68 -8.70 5.90 -13.40
CA ILE A 68 -7.49 5.06 -13.42
C ILE A 68 -7.92 3.60 -13.56
N GLY A 69 -8.16 3.17 -14.80
CA GLY A 69 -8.52 1.79 -15.11
C GLY A 69 -7.37 0.79 -14.89
N ASN A 70 -6.13 1.26 -14.79
CA ASN A 70 -4.95 0.43 -14.63
C ASN A 70 -4.49 0.39 -13.16
N LYS A 71 -4.54 -0.79 -12.54
CA LYS A 71 -4.09 -1.04 -11.16
C LYS A 71 -2.62 -0.66 -10.93
N VAL A 72 -1.78 -0.81 -11.94
CA VAL A 72 -0.36 -0.45 -11.89
C VAL A 72 -0.21 1.06 -11.72
N ASP A 73 -0.89 1.84 -12.57
CA ASP A 73 -0.83 3.30 -12.52
C ASP A 73 -1.42 3.83 -11.22
N LEU A 74 -2.44 3.16 -10.69
CA LEU A 74 -2.98 3.46 -9.38
C LEU A 74 -1.96 3.20 -8.27
N ALA A 75 -1.27 2.06 -8.30
CA ALA A 75 -0.25 1.73 -7.30
C ALA A 75 0.91 2.73 -7.33
N VAL A 76 1.39 3.12 -8.52
CA VAL A 76 2.44 4.15 -8.66
C VAL A 76 1.96 5.49 -8.13
N LEU A 77 0.75 5.92 -8.48
CA LEU A 77 0.18 7.17 -8.00
C LEU A 77 0.07 7.22 -6.48
N LEU A 78 -0.42 6.14 -5.86
CA LEU A 78 -0.52 6.05 -4.41
C LEU A 78 0.86 6.03 -3.76
N ALA A 79 1.83 5.28 -4.29
CA ALA A 79 3.19 5.27 -3.77
C ALA A 79 3.83 6.67 -3.81
N THR A 80 3.69 7.39 -4.92
CA THR A 80 4.17 8.78 -5.07
C THR A 80 3.51 9.72 -4.06
N ALA A 81 2.22 9.52 -3.76
CA ALA A 81 1.53 10.31 -2.73
C ALA A 81 2.08 10.09 -1.32
N LEU A 82 2.74 8.94 -1.08
CA LEU A 82 3.32 8.58 0.21
C LEU A 82 4.80 9.00 0.34
N VAL A 83 5.48 9.39 -0.74
CA VAL A 83 6.93 9.76 -0.76
C VAL A 83 7.28 10.88 0.24
N GLY A 84 6.31 11.72 0.63
CA GLY A 84 6.51 12.79 1.61
C GLY A 84 6.10 12.48 3.04
N ALA A 85 5.65 11.25 3.35
CA ALA A 85 5.09 10.91 4.66
C ALA A 85 6.18 10.46 5.64
N PRO A 86 6.53 11.24 6.68
CA PRO A 86 7.66 10.91 7.57
C PRO A 86 7.44 9.61 8.34
N LYS A 87 6.19 9.25 8.60
CA LYS A 87 5.80 8.02 9.29
C LYS A 87 6.01 6.74 8.46
N LEU A 88 6.40 6.86 7.18
CA LEU A 88 6.55 5.73 6.25
C LEU A 88 7.99 5.62 5.70
N VAL A 89 8.95 6.37 6.26
CA VAL A 89 10.31 6.49 5.72
C VAL A 89 11.04 5.14 5.61
N ASP A 90 10.74 4.20 6.51
CA ASP A 90 11.37 2.88 6.55
C ASP A 90 10.48 1.77 5.92
N ILE A 91 9.38 2.14 5.27
CA ILE A 91 8.45 1.20 4.67
C ILE A 91 8.55 1.27 3.14
N PRO A 92 8.78 0.14 2.45
CA PRO A 92 8.72 0.07 1.00
C PRO A 92 7.36 0.55 0.47
N LEU A 93 7.34 1.73 -0.16
CA LEU A 93 6.10 2.42 -0.54
C LEU A 93 5.36 1.72 -1.70
N ILE A 94 6.08 1.09 -2.62
CA ILE A 94 5.47 0.40 -3.76
C ILE A 94 4.70 -0.85 -3.30
N PRO A 95 5.29 -1.80 -2.53
CA PRO A 95 4.52 -2.90 -1.95
C PRO A 95 3.35 -2.42 -1.08
N LEU A 96 3.55 -1.32 -0.34
CA LEU A 96 2.49 -0.73 0.49
C LEU A 96 1.30 -0.23 -0.34
N ALA A 97 1.57 0.49 -1.43
CA ALA A 97 0.56 0.96 -2.34
C ALA A 97 -0.15 -0.19 -3.07
N VAL A 98 0.61 -1.21 -3.51
CA VAL A 98 0.03 -2.41 -4.16
C VAL A 98 -0.92 -3.14 -3.22
N LEU A 99 -0.61 -3.27 -1.93
CA LEU A 99 -1.51 -3.84 -0.93
C LEU A 99 -2.83 -3.07 -0.87
N VAL A 100 -2.77 -1.74 -0.81
CA VAL A 100 -3.97 -0.89 -0.81
C VAL A 100 -4.79 -1.07 -2.10
N VAL A 101 -4.13 -1.19 -3.26
CA VAL A 101 -4.81 -1.46 -4.54
C VAL A 101 -5.44 -2.85 -4.58
N LYS A 102 -4.82 -3.87 -3.98
CA LYS A 102 -5.38 -5.23 -3.92
C LYS A 102 -6.56 -5.34 -2.98
N ILE A 103 -6.49 -4.73 -1.79
CA ILE A 103 -7.62 -4.60 -0.87
C ILE A 103 -8.74 -3.80 -1.55
N GLY A 104 -8.39 -2.83 -2.38
CA GLY A 104 -9.32 -1.95 -3.05
C GLY A 104 -9.55 -0.70 -2.20
N LEU A 105 -9.48 0.47 -2.84
CA LEU A 105 -9.55 1.75 -2.13
C LEU A 105 -10.89 1.95 -1.42
N ASP A 106 -12.00 1.51 -1.99
CA ASP A 106 -13.32 1.64 -1.37
C ASP A 106 -13.43 0.81 -0.09
N GLU A 107 -12.91 -0.43 -0.10
CA GLU A 107 -12.88 -1.29 1.09
C GLU A 107 -11.91 -0.74 2.14
N PHE A 108 -10.69 -0.39 1.69
CA PHE A 108 -9.64 0.17 2.55
C PHE A 108 -10.09 1.45 3.25
N CYS A 109 -10.83 2.32 2.55
CA CYS A 109 -11.33 3.58 3.06
C CYS A 109 -12.72 3.50 3.69
N GLY A 110 -13.53 2.50 3.34
CA GLY A 110 -14.83 2.22 3.94
C GLY A 110 -14.73 1.94 5.44
N ALA A 111 -13.66 1.26 5.85
CA ALA A 111 -13.31 1.07 7.26
C ALA A 111 -13.02 2.41 8.01
N ALA A 112 -12.64 3.47 7.31
CA ALA A 112 -12.42 4.81 7.90
C ALA A 112 -13.75 5.59 8.09
N THR A 113 -14.77 5.30 7.27
CA THR A 113 -16.10 5.91 7.40
C THR A 113 -16.99 5.26 8.46
N GLU A 114 -16.81 3.98 8.77
CA GLU A 114 -17.61 3.28 9.79
C GLU A 114 -17.31 3.76 11.23
N ASN A 115 -16.11 4.31 11.47
CA ASN A 115 -15.70 4.85 12.79
C ASN A 115 -16.15 6.30 13.08
N ARG A 116 -16.97 6.92 12.21
CA ARG A 116 -17.57 8.25 12.48
C ARG A 116 -19.07 8.22 12.76
N GLY A 117 -19.65 7.04 12.95
CA GLY A 117 -21.09 6.83 13.07
C GLY A 117 -21.53 5.98 14.26
N LYS A 118 -20.87 6.09 15.42
CA LYS A 118 -21.40 5.64 16.72
C LYS A 118 -21.07 6.64 17.81
#